data_AF-G9K420-F1
#
_entry.id   AF-G9K420-F1
#
_cell.length_a   1.000
_cell.length_b   1.000
_cell.length_c   1.000
_cell.angle_alpha   90.00
_cell.angle_beta   90.00
_cell.angle_gamma   90.00
#
_symmetry.space_group_name_H-M   'P 1'
#
loop_
_entity.id
_entity.type
_entity.pdbx_description
1 polymer ?
#
loop_
_entity_poly.entity_id
_entity_poly.type
_entity_poly.pdbx_seq_one_letter_code
_entity_poly.pdbx_strand_id
1 'polypeptide(L)'
;DKAEARAVTLLASSEMTRAKELVCDWQRAASDVLVAVGKRFVSTVMEELLSKFQPGALPHCSVVQTLANLAASNVFGMVPFLTSILSTMLPMLGMAKHDAMRVAFCCALQHFSESILEYLADLDQAPDPTVRKDTFAADMLSAYDILF
;
A
#
# COMPACT_ATOMS: atom_id res chain seq x y z
N ASP A 1 10.85 -4.00 -20.64
CA ASP A 1 11.84 -2.94 -20.35
C ASP A 1 11.30 -1.97 -19.27
N LYS A 2 12.14 -1.17 -18.60
CA LYS A 2 11.73 -0.21 -17.54
C LYS A 2 10.76 0.85 -18.07
N ALA A 3 10.92 1.27 -19.33
CA ALA A 3 10.00 2.21 -19.96
C ALA A 3 8.58 1.64 -20.13
N GLU A 4 8.48 0.37 -20.56
CA GLU A 4 7.21 -0.33 -20.67
C GLU A 4 6.54 -0.52 -19.32
N ALA A 5 7.30 -0.90 -18.28
CA ALA A 5 6.78 -1.03 -16.92
C ALA A 5 6.17 0.30 -16.44
N ARG A 6 6.85 1.43 -16.69
CA ARG A 6 6.33 2.76 -16.36
C ARG A 6 5.05 3.09 -17.12
N ALA A 7 4.98 2.80 -18.41
CA ALA A 7 3.78 3.04 -19.21
C ALA A 7 2.58 2.21 -18.71
N VAL A 8 2.80 0.93 -18.40
CA VAL A 8 1.76 0.04 -17.84
C VAL A 8 1.32 0.52 -16.46
N THR A 9 2.25 0.92 -15.58
CA THR A 9 1.95 1.47 -14.26
C THR A 9 1.05 2.71 -14.36
N LEU A 10 1.40 3.65 -15.23
CA LEU A 10 0.61 4.88 -15.42
C LEU A 10 -0.80 4.57 -15.93
N LEU A 11 -0.93 3.70 -16.93
CA LEU A 11 -2.22 3.31 -17.49
C LEU A 11 -3.08 2.59 -16.44
N ALA A 12 -2.53 1.57 -15.77
CA ALA A 12 -3.25 0.80 -14.76
C ALA A 12 -3.66 1.67 -13.56
N SER A 13 -2.79 2.57 -13.11
CA SER A 13 -3.08 3.52 -12.04
C SER A 13 -4.19 4.51 -12.42
N SER A 14 -4.15 5.04 -13.65
CA SER A 14 -5.21 5.93 -14.15
C SER A 14 -6.52 5.19 -14.29
N GLU A 15 -6.53 3.98 -14.83
CA GLU A 15 -7.74 3.17 -14.95
C GLU A 15 -8.27 2.86 -13.56
N MET A 16 -7.49 2.26 -12.66
CA MET A 16 -7.90 1.90 -11.31
C MET A 16 -8.65 3.03 -10.55
N THR A 17 -8.35 4.29 -10.84
CA THR A 17 -8.93 5.49 -10.18
C THR A 17 -9.86 6.32 -11.06
N ARG A 18 -10.17 5.90 -12.30
CA ARG A 18 -10.96 6.69 -13.26
C ARG A 18 -12.44 6.84 -12.84
N ALA A 19 -13.05 5.84 -12.21
CA ALA A 19 -14.37 5.98 -11.60
C ALA A 19 -14.23 6.29 -10.10
N LYS A 20 -15.12 7.16 -9.59
CA LYS A 20 -15.15 7.50 -8.16
C LYS A 20 -15.81 6.42 -7.31
N GLU A 21 -16.77 5.71 -7.88
CA GLU A 21 -17.46 4.60 -7.23
C GLU A 21 -16.67 3.31 -7.44
N LEU A 22 -16.76 2.42 -6.47
CA LEU A 22 -16.16 1.09 -6.56
C LEU A 22 -16.88 0.28 -7.63
N VAL A 23 -16.25 0.13 -8.79
CA VAL A 23 -16.66 -0.75 -9.87
C VAL A 23 -15.77 -1.99 -9.84
N CYS A 24 -16.36 -3.12 -9.47
CA CYS A 24 -15.64 -4.33 -9.05
C CYS A 24 -14.65 -4.88 -10.10
N ASP A 25 -14.97 -4.86 -11.39
CA ASP A 25 -14.27 -5.72 -12.34
C ASP A 25 -12.98 -5.12 -12.90
N TRP A 26 -13.07 -3.95 -13.53
CA TRP A 26 -11.92 -3.36 -14.22
C TRP A 26 -10.98 -2.59 -13.27
N GLN A 27 -11.49 -2.00 -12.17
CA GLN A 27 -10.62 -1.38 -11.15
C GLN A 27 -9.78 -2.43 -10.43
N ARG A 28 -10.37 -3.61 -10.16
CA ARG A 28 -9.64 -4.76 -9.61
C ARG A 28 -8.62 -5.28 -10.61
N ALA A 29 -9.00 -5.48 -11.86
CA ALA A 29 -8.05 -5.92 -12.89
C ALA A 29 -6.86 -4.94 -13.03
N ALA A 30 -7.12 -3.64 -12.99
CA ALA A 30 -6.07 -2.62 -13.02
C ALA A 30 -5.17 -2.66 -11.76
N SER A 31 -5.75 -2.85 -10.57
CA SER A 31 -5.01 -3.09 -9.33
C SER A 31 -4.12 -4.35 -9.43
N ASP A 32 -4.65 -5.45 -9.94
CA ASP A 32 -3.92 -6.72 -10.09
C ASP A 32 -2.73 -6.58 -11.05
N VAL A 33 -2.88 -5.78 -12.11
CA VAL A 33 -1.76 -5.41 -13.00
C VAL A 33 -0.69 -4.65 -12.24
N LEU A 34 -1.05 -3.67 -11.41
CA LEU A 34 -0.08 -2.94 -10.57
C LEU A 34 0.64 -3.86 -9.59
N VAL A 35 -0.08 -4.79 -8.96
CA VAL A 35 0.50 -5.80 -8.05
C VAL A 35 1.49 -6.70 -8.81
N ALA A 36 1.11 -7.18 -10.00
CA ALA A 36 1.97 -8.04 -10.81
C ALA A 36 3.24 -7.31 -11.28
N VAL A 37 3.12 -6.06 -11.76
CA VAL A 37 4.27 -5.22 -12.14
C VAL A 37 5.14 -4.92 -10.92
N GLY A 38 4.53 -4.65 -9.77
CA GLY A 38 5.19 -4.32 -8.51
C GLY A 38 6.06 -5.44 -7.95
N LYS A 39 5.85 -6.71 -8.34
CA LYS A 39 6.76 -7.81 -7.96
C LYS A 39 8.18 -7.62 -8.49
N ARG A 40 8.35 -6.93 -9.63
CA ARG A 40 9.66 -6.70 -10.25
C ARG A 40 10.07 -5.23 -10.31
N PHE A 41 9.11 -4.33 -10.44
CA PHE A 41 9.33 -2.89 -10.60
C PHE A 41 8.67 -2.08 -9.48
N VAL A 42 8.83 -2.55 -8.23
CA VAL A 42 8.17 -1.97 -7.04
C VAL A 42 8.39 -0.47 -6.92
N SER A 43 9.61 0.04 -7.12
CA SER A 43 9.89 1.47 -7.00
C SER A 43 9.09 2.32 -7.98
N THR A 44 8.89 1.83 -9.21
CA THR A 44 8.08 2.52 -10.23
C THR A 44 6.59 2.50 -9.88
N VAL A 45 6.09 1.39 -9.36
CA VAL A 45 4.70 1.29 -8.89
C VAL A 45 4.46 2.17 -7.67
N MET A 46 5.41 2.20 -6.74
CA MET A 46 5.33 3.02 -5.52
C MET A 46 5.40 4.51 -5.82
N GLU A 47 6.25 4.96 -6.74
CA GLU A 47 6.29 6.36 -7.19
C GLU A 47 4.91 6.85 -7.65
N GLU A 48 4.22 6.04 -8.46
CA GLU A 48 2.88 6.36 -8.97
C GLU A 48 1.80 6.27 -7.88
N LEU A 49 1.77 5.19 -7.08
CA LEU A 49 0.74 5.00 -6.04
C LEU A 49 0.86 6.05 -4.93
N LEU A 50 2.08 6.38 -4.50
CA LEU A 50 2.30 7.40 -3.47
C LEU A 50 1.89 8.78 -3.96
N SER A 51 2.01 9.09 -5.26
CA SER A 51 1.47 10.35 -5.81
C SER A 51 -0.04 10.52 -5.61
N LYS A 52 -0.78 9.40 -5.46
CA LYS A 52 -2.22 9.37 -5.18
C LYS A 52 -2.57 9.11 -3.71
N PHE A 53 -1.56 8.93 -2.85
CA PHE A 53 -1.68 8.66 -1.43
C PHE A 53 -0.97 9.77 -0.64
N GLN A 54 -1.59 10.95 -0.61
CA GLN A 54 -1.00 12.18 -0.06
C GLN A 54 -1.74 12.62 1.21
N PRO A 55 -1.03 13.12 2.24
CA PRO A 55 -1.63 13.48 3.52
C PRO A 55 -2.71 14.58 3.35
N GLY A 56 -3.75 14.52 4.19
CA GLY A 56 -4.80 15.54 4.24
C GLY A 56 -5.98 15.35 3.29
N ALA A 57 -5.99 14.31 2.46
CA ALA A 57 -7.13 13.91 1.64
C ALA A 57 -7.31 12.39 1.66
N LEU A 58 -8.57 11.92 1.61
CA LEU A 58 -8.84 10.49 1.46
C LEU A 58 -8.51 10.04 0.03
N PRO A 59 -7.69 8.99 -0.15
CA PRO A 59 -7.39 8.43 -1.46
C PRO A 59 -8.58 7.62 -1.99
N HIS A 60 -8.51 7.23 -3.26
CA HIS A 60 -9.44 6.25 -3.81
C HIS A 60 -9.24 4.89 -3.11
N CYS A 61 -10.32 4.18 -2.79
CA CYS A 61 -10.26 2.92 -2.04
C CYS A 61 -9.34 1.87 -2.69
N SER A 62 -9.37 1.77 -4.03
CA SER A 62 -8.47 0.87 -4.76
C SER A 62 -6.98 1.17 -4.59
N VAL A 63 -6.58 2.42 -4.29
CA VAL A 63 -5.18 2.75 -4.00
C VAL A 63 -4.76 2.06 -2.70
N VAL A 64 -5.59 2.18 -1.65
CA VAL A 64 -5.37 1.55 -0.34
C VAL A 64 -5.31 0.02 -0.48
N GLN A 65 -6.27 -0.56 -1.21
CA GLN A 65 -6.30 -2.01 -1.46
C GLN A 65 -5.10 -2.49 -2.27
N THR A 66 -4.62 -1.72 -3.23
CA THR A 66 -3.42 -2.09 -4.02
C THR A 66 -2.17 -2.08 -3.16
N LEU A 67 -2.01 -1.09 -2.28
CA LEU A 67 -0.90 -1.06 -1.31
C LEU A 67 -0.94 -2.29 -0.40
N ALA A 68 -2.12 -2.67 0.09
CA ALA A 68 -2.32 -3.88 0.89
C ALA A 68 -1.90 -5.15 0.13
N ASN A 69 -2.40 -5.32 -1.10
CA ASN A 69 -2.11 -6.48 -1.94
C ASN A 69 -0.62 -6.56 -2.34
N LEU A 70 0.03 -5.41 -2.56
CA LEU A 70 1.46 -5.33 -2.81
C LEU A 70 2.26 -5.81 -1.59
N ALA A 71 1.90 -5.38 -0.38
CA ALA A 71 2.58 -5.78 0.85
C ALA A 71 2.53 -7.31 1.07
N ALA A 72 1.42 -7.95 0.72
CA ALA A 72 1.28 -9.40 0.73
C ALA A 72 2.00 -10.11 -0.43
N SER A 73 2.10 -9.48 -1.59
CA SER A 73 2.66 -10.10 -2.80
C SER A 73 4.15 -9.89 -3.00
N ASN A 74 4.75 -8.91 -2.32
CA ASN A 74 6.15 -8.52 -2.44
C ASN A 74 6.67 -7.92 -1.13
N VAL A 75 6.82 -8.76 -0.11
CA VAL A 75 7.25 -8.36 1.24
C VAL A 75 8.56 -7.57 1.23
N PHE A 76 9.62 -8.14 0.67
CA PHE A 76 10.93 -7.49 0.63
C PHE A 76 10.94 -6.17 -0.15
N GLY A 77 10.14 -6.07 -1.22
CA GLY A 77 10.01 -4.84 -1.99
C GLY A 77 9.19 -3.76 -1.28
N MET A 78 8.25 -4.14 -0.40
CA MET A 78 7.29 -3.21 0.20
C MET A 78 7.67 -2.70 1.57
N VAL A 79 8.23 -3.54 2.45
CA VAL A 79 8.57 -3.15 3.83
C VAL A 79 9.43 -1.89 3.92
N PRO A 80 10.43 -1.64 3.05
CA PRO A 80 11.19 -0.39 3.05
C PRO A 80 10.35 0.88 2.86
N PHE A 81 9.14 0.78 2.30
CA PHE A 81 8.23 1.92 2.10
C PHE A 81 7.21 2.08 3.23
N LEU A 82 7.02 1.06 4.08
CA LEU A 82 5.89 1.02 5.02
C LEU A 82 5.94 2.13 6.07
N THR A 83 7.12 2.55 6.53
CA THR A 83 7.24 3.68 7.46
C THR A 83 6.62 4.95 6.87
N SER A 84 6.94 5.26 5.61
CA SER A 84 6.38 6.44 4.94
C SER A 84 4.88 6.30 4.69
N ILE A 85 4.42 5.10 4.32
CA ILE A 85 3.00 4.84 4.07
C ILE A 85 2.19 4.99 5.37
N LEU A 86 2.66 4.39 6.47
CA LEU A 86 2.00 4.43 7.78
C LEU A 86 1.90 5.86 8.29
N SER A 87 3.00 6.61 8.31
CA SER A 87 3.01 8.00 8.74
C SER A 87 2.07 8.88 7.91
N THR A 88 1.95 8.61 6.59
CA THR A 88 1.02 9.31 5.70
C THR A 88 -0.44 8.90 5.94
N MET A 89 -0.67 7.64 6.28
CA MET A 89 -2.00 7.05 6.52
C MET A 89 -2.64 7.56 7.81
N LEU A 90 -1.87 7.77 8.87
CA LEU A 90 -2.38 8.16 10.19
C LEU A 90 -3.44 9.28 10.17
N PRO A 91 -3.19 10.47 9.58
CA PRO A 91 -4.21 11.52 9.52
C PRO A 91 -5.45 11.12 8.72
N MET A 92 -5.34 10.19 7.76
CA MET A 92 -6.46 9.74 6.93
C MET A 92 -7.41 8.80 7.67
N LEU A 93 -6.91 8.05 8.65
CA LEU A 93 -7.72 7.10 9.44
C LEU A 93 -8.88 7.82 10.14
N GLY A 94 -8.61 8.98 10.74
CA GLY A 94 -9.64 9.82 11.37
C GLY A 94 -10.62 10.48 10.37
N MET A 95 -10.25 10.54 9.09
CA MET A 95 -11.10 11.07 8.02
C MET A 95 -12.04 10.00 7.45
N ALA A 96 -11.72 8.72 7.62
CA ALA A 96 -12.47 7.58 7.08
C ALA A 96 -13.82 7.39 7.82
N LYS A 97 -14.83 8.16 7.42
CA LYS A 97 -16.18 8.10 8.01
C LYS A 97 -17.05 6.97 7.45
N HIS A 98 -16.74 6.48 6.24
CA HIS A 98 -17.51 5.43 5.58
C HIS A 98 -16.90 4.05 5.82
N ASP A 99 -17.75 3.05 6.08
CA ASP A 99 -17.33 1.67 6.38
C ASP A 99 -16.40 1.08 5.33
N ALA A 100 -16.68 1.30 4.03
CA ALA A 100 -15.86 0.77 2.95
C ALA A 100 -14.39 1.27 3.04
N MET A 101 -14.18 2.53 3.39
CA MET A 101 -12.84 3.09 3.54
C MET A 101 -12.17 2.61 4.83
N ARG A 102 -12.92 2.51 5.93
CA ARG A 102 -12.42 1.94 7.20
C ARG A 102 -11.95 0.51 7.01
N VAL A 103 -12.75 -0.32 6.33
CA VAL A 103 -12.40 -1.72 6.00
C VAL A 103 -11.14 -1.78 5.14
N ALA A 104 -11.02 -0.91 4.13
CA ALA A 104 -9.83 -0.87 3.29
C ALA A 104 -8.56 -0.52 4.09
N PHE A 105 -8.63 0.47 4.99
CA PHE A 105 -7.51 0.80 5.87
C PHE A 105 -7.17 -0.32 6.85
N CYS A 106 -8.16 -0.95 7.48
CA CYS A 106 -7.93 -2.09 8.36
C CYS A 106 -7.27 -3.27 7.62
N CYS A 107 -7.73 -3.56 6.40
CA CYS A 107 -7.14 -4.59 5.54
C CYS A 107 -5.68 -4.24 5.19
N ALA A 108 -5.39 -2.98 4.86
CA ALA A 108 -4.01 -2.54 4.62
C ALA A 108 -3.12 -2.70 5.87
N LEU A 109 -3.59 -2.26 7.04
CA LEU A 109 -2.84 -2.39 8.30
C LEU A 109 -2.58 -3.85 8.68
N GLN A 110 -3.54 -4.75 8.42
CA GLN A 110 -3.35 -6.19 8.58
C GLN A 110 -2.21 -6.69 7.68
N HIS A 111 -2.29 -6.44 6.37
CA HIS A 111 -1.27 -6.90 5.42
C HIS A 111 0.10 -6.27 5.67
N PHE A 112 0.16 -5.01 6.12
CA PHE A 112 1.41 -4.38 6.52
C PHE A 112 2.01 -5.07 7.75
N SER A 113 1.18 -5.41 8.73
CA SER A 113 1.63 -6.12 9.93
C SER A 113 2.16 -7.52 9.58
N GLU A 114 1.45 -8.27 8.74
CA GLU A 114 1.89 -9.58 8.24
C GLU A 114 3.21 -9.47 7.47
N SER A 115 3.31 -8.51 6.54
CA SER A 115 4.50 -8.26 5.73
C SER A 115 5.72 -7.89 6.59
N ILE A 116 5.55 -7.05 7.62
CA ILE A 116 6.62 -6.71 8.57
C ILE A 116 7.08 -7.96 9.33
N LEU A 117 6.15 -8.78 9.81
CA LEU A 117 6.50 -10.01 10.55
C LEU A 117 7.23 -11.01 9.67
N GLU A 118 6.80 -11.20 8.42
CA GLU A 118 7.46 -12.07 7.43
C GLU A 118 8.87 -11.56 7.10
N TYR A 119 9.02 -10.26 6.84
CA TYR A 119 10.33 -9.64 6.58
C TYR A 119 11.31 -9.84 7.75
N LEU A 120 10.83 -9.68 8.98
CA LEU A 120 11.64 -9.86 10.18
C LEU A 120 11.99 -11.34 10.45
N ALA A 121 11.16 -12.28 9.98
CA ALA A 121 11.45 -13.71 10.08
C ALA A 121 12.57 -14.14 9.11
N ASP A 122 12.66 -13.49 7.94
CA ASP A 122 13.61 -13.82 6.87
C ASP A 122 14.68 -12.73 6.64
N LEU A 123 15.21 -12.13 7.72
CA LEU A 123 16.19 -11.03 7.65
C LEU A 123 17.46 -11.36 6.85
N ASP A 124 17.88 -12.63 6.81
CA ASP A 124 19.06 -13.05 6.04
C ASP A 124 18.87 -12.89 4.53
N GLN A 125 17.63 -12.90 4.05
CA GLN A 125 17.26 -12.70 2.64
C GLN A 125 16.81 -11.26 2.35
N ALA A 126 16.65 -10.46 3.40
CA ALA A 126 16.10 -9.13 3.29
C ALA A 126 17.07 -8.15 2.62
N PRO A 127 16.57 -7.22 1.79
CA PRO A 127 17.41 -6.21 1.14
C PRO A 127 18.02 -5.22 2.14
N ASP A 128 17.36 -5.00 3.29
CA ASP A 128 17.87 -4.23 4.41
C ASP A 128 17.68 -5.02 5.73
N PRO A 129 18.74 -5.65 6.26
CA PRO A 129 18.67 -6.43 7.50
C PRO A 129 18.66 -5.56 8.76
N THR A 130 18.74 -4.23 8.63
CA THR A 130 18.73 -3.30 9.77
C THR A 130 17.32 -2.92 10.22
N VAL A 131 16.29 -3.26 9.44
CA VAL A 131 14.88 -3.07 9.80
C VAL A 131 14.59 -3.75 11.14
N ARG A 132 13.83 -3.05 12.00
CA ARG A 132 13.43 -3.54 13.32
C ARG A 132 11.92 -3.38 13.50
N LYS A 133 11.34 -4.21 14.36
CA LYS A 133 9.93 -4.11 14.74
C LYS A 133 9.57 -2.73 15.29
N ASP A 134 10.45 -2.17 16.12
CA ASP A 134 10.24 -0.86 16.78
C ASP A 134 10.11 0.29 15.78
N THR A 135 10.64 0.14 14.56
CA THR A 135 10.51 1.13 13.48
C THR A 135 9.05 1.42 13.11
N PHE A 136 8.16 0.44 13.26
CA PHE A 136 6.75 0.55 12.86
C PHE A 136 5.79 0.64 14.06
N ALA A 137 6.26 0.32 15.27
CA ALA A 137 5.41 0.12 16.44
C ALA A 137 4.61 1.37 16.83
N ALA A 138 5.24 2.55 16.76
CA ALA A 138 4.58 3.81 17.12
C ALA A 138 3.41 4.15 16.19
N ASP A 139 3.61 4.01 14.87
CA ASP A 139 2.56 4.29 13.88
C ASP A 139 1.46 3.24 13.93
N MET A 140 1.80 1.96 14.11
CA MET A 140 0.79 0.88 14.25
C MET A 140 -0.07 1.05 15.50
N LEU A 141 0.53 1.44 16.63
CA LEU A 141 -0.22 1.74 17.86
C LEU A 141 -1.12 2.96 17.66
N SER A 142 -0.61 4.02 17.06
CA SER A 142 -1.39 5.23 16.74
C SER A 142 -2.57 4.90 15.82
N ALA A 143 -2.37 4.02 14.83
CA ALA A 143 -3.43 3.57 13.94
C ALA A 143 -4.52 2.80 14.70
N TYR A 144 -4.13 1.94 15.64
CA TYR A 144 -5.06 1.23 16.52
C TYR A 144 -5.89 2.20 17.36
N ASP A 145 -5.25 3.15 18.05
CA ASP A 145 -5.91 4.13 18.92
C ASP A 145 -6.89 5.06 18.17
N ILE A 146 -6.67 5.30 16.87
CA ILE A 146 -7.58 6.09 16.04
C ILE A 146 -8.81 5.27 15.62
N LEU A 147 -8.65 3.96 15.41
CA LEU A 147 -9.69 3.10 14.85
C LEU A 147 -10.62 2.47 15.90
N PHE A 148 -10.14 2.31 17.15
CA PHE A 148 -10.80 1.56 18.23
C PHE A 148 -10.78 2.32 19.56
#